data_AF-A0A3N5ES12-F1
#
_entry.id   AF-A0A3N5ES12-F1
#
_cell.length_a   1.000
_cell.length_b   1.000
_cell.length_c   1.000
_cell.angle_alpha   90.00
_cell.angle_beta   90.00
_cell.angle_gamma   90.00
#
_symmetry.space_group_name_H-M   'P 1'
#
loop_
_entity.id
_entity.type
_entity.pdbx_description
1 polymer ?
#
loop_
_entity_poly.entity_id
_entity_poly.type
_entity_poly.pdbx_seq_one_letter_code
_entity_poly.pdbx_strand_id
1 'polypeptide(L)'
;MQVDRIPPRAGWRWMTQGFRLLRREPLALFGTAAGFMLTLAIAGQVPLIGPLAIPVLIPLLTVGFIQAARTVDEGGKPLPLMLFEGFRARSRGRLAPLLVLGVINAVLSACAMGIAL
;
A
#
# COMPACT_ATOMS: atom_id res chain seq x y z
N MET A 1 9.46 -23.25 5.70
CA MET A 1 10.04 -21.89 5.71
C MET A 1 11.56 -22.04 5.79
N GLN A 2 12.29 -21.68 4.74
CA GLN A 2 13.75 -21.58 4.81
C GLN A 2 14.10 -20.15 5.22
N VAL A 3 14.77 -20.01 6.36
CA VAL A 3 15.28 -18.71 6.82
C VAL A 3 16.64 -18.53 6.18
N ASP A 4 16.69 -17.80 5.07
CA ASP A 4 17.95 -17.42 4.45
C ASP A 4 18.74 -16.50 5.40
N ARG A 5 19.92 -16.94 5.82
CA ARG A 5 20.87 -16.11 6.57
C ARG A 5 21.50 -15.10 5.61
N ILE A 6 20.89 -13.93 5.53
CA ILE A 6 21.46 -12.78 4.84
C ILE A 6 22.62 -12.17 5.64
N PRO A 7 23.70 -11.74 4.97
CA PRO A 7 24.82 -11.09 5.64
C PRO A 7 24.36 -9.76 6.28
N PRO A 8 24.94 -9.32 7.41
CA PRO A 8 24.56 -8.07 8.10
C PRO A 8 24.60 -6.83 7.19
N ARG A 9 25.48 -6.84 6.18
CA ARG A 9 25.61 -5.78 5.17
C ARG A 9 24.40 -5.63 4.25
N ALA A 10 23.53 -6.64 4.17
CA ALA A 10 22.30 -6.59 3.37
C ALA A 10 21.35 -5.48 3.84
N GLY A 11 21.26 -5.25 5.16
CA GLY A 11 20.43 -4.17 5.71
C GLY A 11 20.93 -2.78 5.30
N TRP A 12 22.25 -2.55 5.37
CA TRP A 12 22.84 -1.30 4.90
C TRP A 12 22.63 -1.08 3.40
N ARG A 13 22.78 -2.15 2.60
CA ARG A 13 22.52 -2.08 1.16
C ARG A 13 21.06 -1.74 0.87
N TRP A 14 20.12 -2.34 1.58
CA TRP A 14 18.69 -2.05 1.46
C TRP A 14 18.37 -0.57 1.79
N MET A 15 18.93 -0.03 2.87
CA MET A 15 18.76 1.40 3.21
C MET A 15 19.27 2.32 2.10
N THR A 16 20.50 2.11 1.62
CA THR A 16 21.07 2.94 0.54
C THR A 16 20.29 2.81 -0.78
N GLN A 17 19.72 1.63 -1.06
CA GLN A 17 18.83 1.42 -2.21
C GLN A 17 17.53 2.21 -2.06
N GLY A 18 16.91 2.22 -0.88
CA GLY A 18 15.74 3.05 -0.60
C GLY A 18 15.99 4.54 -0.81
N PHE A 19 17.10 5.07 -0.27
CA PHE A 19 17.49 6.47 -0.49
C PHE A 19 17.76 6.79 -1.96
N ARG A 20 18.41 5.88 -2.69
CA ARG A 20 18.64 6.05 -4.13
C ARG A 20 17.32 6.11 -4.92
N LEU A 21 16.34 5.28 -4.56
CA LEU A 21 15.02 5.31 -5.16
C LEU A 21 14.33 6.66 -4.90
N LEU A 22 14.37 7.13 -3.65
CA LEU A 22 13.79 8.41 -3.25
C LEU A 22 14.42 9.59 -4.00
N ARG A 23 15.75 9.54 -4.24
CA ARG A 23 16.49 10.58 -4.96
C ARG A 23 16.24 10.62 -6.46
N ARG A 24 15.71 9.56 -7.08
CA ARG A 24 15.41 9.53 -8.52
C ARG A 24 14.21 10.40 -8.86
N GLU A 25 13.09 10.18 -8.18
CA GLU A 25 11.82 10.87 -8.45
C GLU A 25 11.11 11.25 -7.14
N PRO A 26 11.69 12.18 -6.35
CA PRO A 26 11.17 12.52 -5.02
C PRO A 26 9.75 13.08 -5.09
N LEU A 27 9.50 14.03 -6.01
CA LEU A 27 8.18 14.64 -6.19
C LEU A 27 7.11 13.60 -6.53
N ALA A 28 7.45 12.63 -7.39
CA ALA A 28 6.49 11.63 -7.83
C ALA A 28 6.15 10.64 -6.70
N LEU A 29 7.15 10.23 -5.91
CA LEU A 29 6.97 9.39 -4.72
C LEU A 29 6.21 10.11 -3.60
N PHE A 30 6.53 11.38 -3.33
CA PHE A 30 5.74 12.20 -2.39
C PHE A 30 4.32 12.41 -2.89
N GLY A 31 4.11 12.61 -4.20
CA GLY A 31 2.79 12.71 -4.80
C GLY A 31 1.97 11.42 -4.66
N THR A 32 2.61 10.26 -4.81
CA THR A 32 1.92 8.96 -4.58
C THR A 32 1.63 8.72 -3.10
N ALA A 33 2.56 9.07 -2.20
CA ALA A 33 2.33 9.00 -0.76
C ALA A 33 1.23 9.97 -0.30
N ALA A 34 1.19 11.18 -0.86
CA ALA A 34 0.13 12.15 -0.61
C ALA A 34 -1.22 11.62 -1.12
N GLY A 35 -1.26 11.03 -2.32
CA GLY A 35 -2.46 10.38 -2.85
C GLY A 35 -2.96 9.24 -1.95
N PHE A 36 -2.04 8.43 -1.40
CA PHE A 36 -2.37 7.40 -0.41
C PHE A 36 -3.05 8.00 0.82
N MET A 37 -2.41 9.00 1.43
CA MET A 37 -2.93 9.66 2.64
C MET A 37 -4.26 10.36 2.37
N LEU A 38 -4.39 11.07 1.26
CA LEU A 38 -5.63 11.75 0.86
C LEU A 38 -6.77 10.75 0.65
N THR A 39 -6.51 9.63 0.01
CA THR A 39 -7.54 8.59 -0.22
C THR A 39 -8.04 8.02 1.11
N LEU A 40 -7.13 7.73 2.04
CA LEU A 40 -7.51 7.26 3.38
C LEU A 40 -8.24 8.33 4.20
N ALA A 41 -7.76 9.58 4.13
CA ALA A 41 -8.40 10.70 4.83
C ALA A 41 -9.84 10.90 4.36
N ILE A 42 -10.07 10.90 3.04
CA ILE A 42 -11.41 11.00 2.44
C ILE A 42 -12.28 9.81 2.87
N ALA A 43 -11.75 8.58 2.82
CA ALA A 43 -12.50 7.39 3.25
C ALA A 43 -12.89 7.45 4.74
N GLY A 44 -12.02 8.02 5.58
CA GLY A 44 -12.27 8.20 7.01
C GLY A 44 -13.30 9.27 7.36
N GLN A 45 -13.63 10.19 6.44
CA GLN A 45 -14.68 11.20 6.68
C GLN A 45 -16.08 10.61 6.66
N VAL A 46 -16.28 9.40 6.10
CA VAL A 46 -17.60 8.78 6.02
C VAL A 46 -17.88 8.04 7.34
N PRO A 47 -18.79 8.56 8.19
CA PRO A 47 -19.14 7.90 9.44
C PRO A 47 -19.69 6.50 9.13
N LEU A 48 -19.39 5.51 9.96
CA LEU A 48 -19.81 4.11 9.84
C LEU A 48 -19.15 3.29 8.70
N ILE A 49 -18.86 3.89 7.54
CA ILE A 49 -18.16 3.21 6.43
C ILE A 49 -16.64 3.24 6.61
N GLY A 50 -16.09 4.35 7.08
CA GLY A 50 -14.64 4.55 7.29
C GLY A 50 -13.95 3.41 8.06
N PRO A 51 -14.49 2.96 9.22
CA PRO A 51 -13.89 1.87 10.01
C PRO A 51 -13.77 0.53 9.27
N LEU A 52 -14.66 0.26 8.31
CA LEU A 52 -14.63 -0.98 7.51
C LEU A 52 -13.88 -0.78 6.19
N ALA A 53 -13.92 0.42 5.62
CA ALA A 53 -13.30 0.73 4.34
C ALA A 53 -11.79 0.87 4.44
N ILE A 54 -11.27 1.61 5.44
CA ILE A 54 -9.84 1.83 5.64
C ILE A 54 -9.03 0.51 5.67
N PRO A 55 -9.40 -0.51 6.47
CA PRO A 55 -8.65 -1.76 6.54
C PRO A 55 -8.61 -2.54 5.21
N VAL A 56 -9.60 -2.36 4.34
CA VAL A 56 -9.63 -2.92 2.97
C VAL A 56 -8.81 -2.07 2.02
N LEU A 57 -8.89 -0.74 2.14
CA LEU A 57 -8.20 0.19 1.26
C LEU A 57 -6.68 0.11 1.42
N ILE A 58 -6.17 -0.05 2.64
CA ILE A 58 -4.73 -0.13 2.91
C ILE A 58 -4.02 -1.15 1.98
N PRO A 59 -4.35 -2.46 1.99
CA PRO A 59 -3.65 -3.43 1.15
C PRO A 59 -3.79 -3.14 -0.35
N LEU A 60 -4.92 -2.61 -0.81
CA LEU A 60 -5.12 -2.26 -2.21
C LEU A 60 -4.26 -1.07 -2.64
N LEU A 61 -4.23 0.00 -1.83
CA LEU A 61 -3.42 1.19 -2.10
C LEU A 61 -1.92 0.91 -1.92
N THR A 62 -1.54 0.02 -0.99
CA THR A 62 -0.14 -0.43 -0.83
C THR A 62 0.37 -1.11 -2.09
N VAL A 63 -0.45 -1.93 -2.77
CA VAL A 63 -0.04 -2.51 -4.06
C VAL A 63 0.21 -1.42 -5.10
N GLY A 64 -0.66 -0.41 -5.18
CA GLY A 64 -0.45 0.73 -6.07
C GLY A 64 0.83 1.52 -5.74
N PHE A 65 1.12 1.71 -4.45
CA PHE A 65 2.34 2.37 -3.99
C PHE A 65 3.60 1.55 -4.33
N ILE A 66 3.58 0.23 -4.14
CA ILE A 66 4.69 -0.65 -4.53
C ILE A 66 4.90 -0.62 -6.05
N GLN A 67 3.82 -0.57 -6.84
CA GLN A 67 3.92 -0.45 -8.30
C GLN A 67 4.53 0.90 -8.71
N ALA A 68 4.18 2.00 -8.04
CA ALA A 68 4.81 3.29 -8.25
C ALA A 68 6.31 3.26 -7.91
N ALA A 69 6.69 2.67 -6.77
CA ALA A 69 8.08 2.49 -6.38
C ALA A 69 8.87 1.66 -7.41
N ARG A 70 8.29 0.56 -7.92
CA ARG A 70 8.89 -0.25 -8.99
C ARG A 70 9.09 0.53 -10.27
N THR A 71 8.12 1.38 -10.63
CA THR A 71 8.21 2.22 -11.83
C THR A 71 9.39 3.19 -11.75
N VAL A 72 9.63 3.79 -10.59
CA VAL A 72 10.83 4.64 -10.35
C VAL A 72 12.12 3.82 -10.41
N ASP A 73 12.10 2.60 -9.91
CA ASP A 73 13.27 1.70 -9.91
C ASP A 73 13.65 1.27 -11.34
N GLU A 74 12.65 1.09 -12.20
CA GLU A 74 12.79 0.80 -13.63
C GLU A 74 13.13 2.05 -14.47
N GLY A 75 13.18 3.24 -13.86
CA GLY A 75 13.51 4.50 -14.53
C GLY A 75 12.32 5.21 -15.19
N GLY A 76 11.10 4.74 -14.94
CA GLY A 76 9.86 5.39 -15.36
C GLY A 76 9.38 6.47 -14.39
N LYS A 77 8.42 7.27 -14.83
CA LYS A 77 7.76 8.30 -14.01
C LYS A 77 6.44 7.74 -13.45
N PRO A 78 6.31 7.57 -12.12
CA PRO A 78 5.08 7.06 -11.55
C PRO A 78 3.99 8.13 -11.62
N LEU A 79 2.77 7.71 -11.96
CA LEU A 79 1.61 8.59 -11.92
C LEU A 79 0.85 8.40 -10.60
N PRO A 80 0.27 9.46 -10.00
CA PRO A 80 -0.55 9.34 -8.79
C PRO A 80 -1.71 8.34 -8.93
N LEU A 81 -2.27 8.23 -10.14
CA LEU A 81 -3.33 7.28 -10.47
C LEU A 81 -2.91 5.81 -10.36
N MET A 82 -1.61 5.51 -10.35
CA MET A 82 -1.10 4.14 -10.17
C MET A 82 -1.47 3.56 -8.81
N LEU A 83 -1.81 4.41 -7.84
CA LEU A 83 -2.36 4.00 -6.55
C LEU A 83 -3.60 3.09 -6.69
N PHE A 84 -4.38 3.30 -7.75
CA PHE A 84 -5.61 2.54 -8.04
C PHE A 84 -5.40 1.34 -8.97
N GLU A 85 -4.15 0.99 -9.33
CA GLU A 85 -3.84 -0.24 -10.09
C GLU A 85 -4.25 -1.50 -9.32
N GLY A 86 -4.24 -1.41 -7.99
CA GLY A 86 -4.79 -2.40 -7.08
C GLY A 86 -6.31 -2.56 -7.17
N PHE A 87 -7.01 -1.87 -8.09
CA PHE A 87 -8.43 -2.07 -8.43
C PHE A 87 -8.65 -2.44 -9.90
N ARG A 88 -7.61 -2.40 -10.75
CA ARG A 88 -7.71 -2.58 -12.20
C ARG A 88 -7.82 -4.05 -12.62
N ALA A 89 -8.51 -4.33 -13.73
CA ALA A 89 -8.79 -5.69 -14.21
C ALA A 89 -7.53 -6.57 -14.43
N ARG A 90 -6.37 -5.97 -14.76
CA ARG A 90 -5.10 -6.70 -14.92
C ARG A 90 -4.57 -7.27 -13.59
N SER A 91 -5.01 -6.74 -12.46
CA SER A 91 -4.69 -7.29 -11.15
C SER A 91 -5.73 -8.29 -10.63
N ARG A 92 -6.79 -8.65 -11.39
CA ARG A 92 -7.90 -9.53 -10.91
C ARG A 92 -7.46 -10.80 -10.18
N GLY A 93 -6.39 -11.46 -10.66
CA GLY A 93 -5.85 -12.65 -9.98
C GLY A 93 -5.27 -12.37 -8.58
N ARG A 94 -4.84 -11.13 -8.31
CA ARG A 94 -4.35 -10.64 -7.02
C ARG A 94 -5.39 -9.82 -6.24
N LEU A 95 -6.44 -9.31 -6.90
CA LEU A 95 -7.54 -8.59 -6.24
C LEU A 95 -8.27 -9.47 -5.24
N ALA A 96 -8.65 -10.69 -5.65
CA ALA A 96 -9.41 -11.60 -4.79
C ALA A 96 -8.72 -11.87 -3.44
N PRO A 97 -7.44 -12.29 -3.37
CA PRO A 97 -6.78 -12.52 -2.09
C PRO A 97 -6.58 -11.23 -1.27
N LEU A 98 -6.35 -10.08 -1.91
CA LEU A 98 -6.23 -8.79 -1.21
C LEU A 98 -7.55 -8.32 -0.61
N LEU A 99 -8.66 -8.54 -1.33
CA LEU A 99 -10.00 -8.28 -0.84
C LEU A 99 -10.36 -9.23 0.30
N VAL A 100 -10.01 -10.51 0.21
CA VAL A 100 -10.18 -11.46 1.32
C VAL A 100 -9.40 -10.99 2.55
N LEU A 101 -8.14 -10.57 2.37
CA LEU A 101 -7.33 -10.02 3.46
C LEU A 101 -7.95 -8.75 4.06
N GLY A 102 -8.46 -7.86 3.21
CA GLY A 102 -9.17 -6.65 3.61
C GLY A 102 -10.46 -6.96 4.38
N VAL A 103 -11.26 -7.91 3.90
CA VAL A 103 -12.51 -8.36 4.56
C VAL A 103 -12.20 -8.99 5.91
N ILE A 104 -11.20 -9.87 5.99
CA ILE A 104 -10.76 -10.45 7.28
C ILE A 104 -10.38 -9.32 8.25
N ASN A 105 -9.58 -8.36 7.79
CA ASN A 105 -9.16 -7.23 8.62
C ASN A 105 -10.35 -6.35 9.04
N ALA A 106 -11.32 -6.12 8.15
CA ALA A 106 -12.53 -5.35 8.43
C ALA A 106 -13.44 -6.06 9.45
N VAL A 107 -13.63 -7.38 9.33
CA VAL A 107 -14.40 -8.18 10.28
C VAL A 107 -13.75 -8.15 11.66
N LEU A 108 -12.43 -8.38 11.74
CA LEU A 108 -11.69 -8.29 13.01
C LEU A 108 -11.82 -6.90 13.64
N SER A 109 -11.72 -5.84 12.84
CA SER A 109 -11.85 -4.45 13.32
C SER A 109 -13.27 -4.16 13.82
N ALA A 110 -14.30 -4.65 13.12
CA ALA A 110 -15.70 -4.52 13.53
C ALA A 110 -15.99 -5.27 14.83
N CYS A 111 -15.46 -6.50 14.98
CA CYS A 111 -15.52 -7.25 16.23
C CYS A 111 -14.85 -6.49 17.38
N ALA A 112 -13.67 -5.91 17.15
CA ALA A 112 -12.98 -5.11 18.16
C ALA A 112 -13.80 -3.88 18.60
N MET A 113 -14.45 -3.19 17.68
CA MET A 113 -15.36 -2.08 18.01
C MET A 113 -16.61 -2.57 18.76
N GLY A 114 -17.17 -3.72 18.38
CA GLY A 114 -18.30 -4.34 19.08
C GLY A 114 -17.96 -4.80 20.51
N ILE A 115 -16.69 -5.09 20.80
CA ILE A 115 -16.20 -5.38 22.16
C ILE A 115 -15.99 -4.08 22.98
N ALA A 116 -15.79 -2.95 22.30
CA ALA A 116 -15.53 -1.66 22.95
C ALA A 116 -16.80 -0.86 23.30
N LEU A 117 -17.99 -1.34 22.92
CA LEU A 117 -19.30 -0.76 23.24
C LEU A 117 -19.94 -1.49 24.42
#